data_AF-A0A961KCD5-F1
#
_entry.id   AF-A0A961KCD5-F1
#
_cell.length_a   1.000
_cell.length_b   1.000
_cell.length_c   1.000
_cell.angle_alpha   90.00
_cell.angle_beta   90.00
_cell.angle_gamma   90.00
#
_symmetry.space_group_name_H-M   'P 1'
#
loop_
_entity.id
_entity.type
_entity.pdbx_description
1 polymer ?
#
loop_
_entity_poly.entity_id
_entity_poly.type
_entity_poly.pdbx_seq_one_letter_code
_entity_poly.pdbx_strand_id
1 'polypeptide(L)'
;MSYAELCVTSNFTFLTGASHPEELMKRAVELGLSALAVTDRNTLAGVVRAYSALKTLEKDGVQGLPRLIVGARLVVRDSPVEWLALPTDRAAYHRLSRLLTLGKRRAGKAECHLDLADLESGLAGLILIALPPATDPESALAPIQRLQRRYPGAVFLGAAPRYDGSDQGWFDTCAALALRASAPMVAVGDVLMHRAQRRQLADVLTCLREGITIDAIGTRALPNAERRLKGAGDMARLYRHHPAAVRRTLEIAARIAFDLSELSYEYPDEITESGETPQQRLERLARAGIARRYPQGAPQRVFDLLEKELALVAELDFPAYFLTVHDIVSEARARGILCQGRGSAANSILCYLLGITDVSPDMIGMVFERFISRYRGEPPDIDVDFEHERREEVIQWIYERYGRHRAGLCATVIHFRSRAAIREVGKVMGLSQDVTAGLSGQIWGMSNAGADPERMRELGLDPGDRRLAQTIRLIHEIIGFPRHLSQHVG
;
A
#
# COMPACT_ATOMS: atom_id res chain seq x y z
N MET A 1 -1.00 15.89 27.48
CA MET A 1 -2.22 15.93 26.64
C MET A 1 -1.96 15.07 25.42
N SER A 2 -2.84 14.12 25.12
CA SER A 2 -2.63 13.11 24.09
C SER A 2 -3.49 13.41 22.86
N TYR A 3 -3.04 12.99 21.68
CA TYR A 3 -3.74 13.18 20.42
C TYR A 3 -3.48 11.99 19.49
N ALA A 4 -4.54 11.51 18.85
CA ALA A 4 -4.47 10.62 17.70
C ALA A 4 -4.83 11.40 16.43
N GLU A 5 -3.99 11.33 15.40
CA GLU A 5 -4.31 11.88 14.08
C GLU A 5 -5.03 10.82 13.27
N LEU A 6 -6.25 11.13 12.80
CA LEU A 6 -7.13 10.17 12.12
C LEU A 6 -7.24 10.41 10.61
N CYS A 7 -6.60 11.45 10.07
CA CYS A 7 -6.73 11.87 8.69
C CYS A 7 -5.37 12.24 8.09
N VAL A 8 -4.66 11.25 7.56
CA VAL A 8 -3.36 11.43 6.91
C VAL A 8 -3.38 10.94 5.48
N THR A 9 -2.95 11.80 4.57
CA THR A 9 -2.69 11.46 3.17
C THR A 9 -1.19 11.25 2.99
N SER A 10 -0.79 10.04 2.58
CA SER A 10 0.58 9.72 2.21
C SER A 10 0.79 9.89 0.71
N ASN A 11 2.04 9.78 0.25
CA ASN A 11 2.36 9.83 -1.18
C ASN A 11 1.78 8.67 -2.00
N PHE A 12 1.15 7.67 -1.37
CA PHE A 12 0.33 6.65 -2.06
C PHE A 12 -1.02 7.16 -2.53
N THR A 13 -1.45 8.34 -2.08
CA THR A 13 -2.31 9.21 -2.88
C THR A 13 -1.43 9.96 -3.87
N PHE A 14 -1.21 9.34 -5.04
CA PHE A 14 -0.20 9.78 -6.00
C PHE A 14 -0.34 11.26 -6.37
N LEU A 15 0.82 11.92 -6.52
CA LEU A 15 0.94 13.34 -6.86
C LEU A 15 0.14 14.28 -5.96
N THR A 16 -0.19 13.85 -4.74
CA THR A 16 -1.01 14.62 -3.79
C THR A 16 -0.38 14.61 -2.40
N GLY A 17 -0.27 13.45 -1.76
CA GLY A 17 0.42 13.36 -0.48
C GLY A 17 1.90 13.65 -0.66
N ALA A 18 2.42 14.57 0.15
CA ALA A 18 3.77 15.08 -0.02
C ALA A 18 4.77 14.36 0.90
N SER A 19 4.43 13.21 1.46
CA SER A 19 5.28 12.52 2.43
C SER A 19 5.17 11.01 2.32
N HIS A 20 6.30 10.36 2.53
CA HIS A 20 6.34 8.93 2.69
C HIS A 20 5.64 8.50 3.99
N PRO A 21 4.96 7.34 3.99
CA PRO A 21 4.48 6.70 5.21
C PRO A 21 5.58 6.59 6.30
N GLU A 22 6.81 6.29 5.89
CA GLU A 22 7.99 6.20 6.75
C GLU A 22 8.30 7.54 7.46
N GLU A 23 8.23 8.66 6.74
CA GLU A 23 8.46 10.00 7.29
C GLU A 23 7.33 10.42 8.25
N LEU A 24 6.09 10.05 7.92
CA LEU A 24 4.91 10.31 8.75
C LEU A 24 4.97 9.55 10.07
N MET A 25 5.33 8.26 10.04
CA MET A 25 5.50 7.45 11.25
C MET A 25 6.61 7.99 12.15
N LYS A 26 7.78 8.30 11.59
CA LYS A 26 8.89 8.92 12.34
C LYS A 26 8.46 10.23 12.99
N ARG A 27 7.78 11.09 12.23
CA ARG A 27 7.29 12.37 12.76
C ARG A 27 6.21 12.20 13.83
N ALA A 28 5.36 11.20 13.71
CA ALA A 28 4.35 10.89 14.72
C ALA A 28 4.98 10.49 16.06
N VAL A 29 6.09 9.73 16.03
CA VAL A 29 6.90 9.43 17.23
C VAL A 29 7.48 10.70 17.83
N GLU A 30 8.14 11.55 17.03
CA GLU A 30 8.73 12.82 17.48
C GLU A 30 7.71 13.76 18.15
N LEU A 31 6.45 13.70 17.70
CA LEU A 31 5.35 14.50 18.22
C LEU A 31 4.63 13.86 19.41
N GLY A 32 4.99 12.64 19.80
CA GLY A 32 4.35 11.88 20.88
C GLY A 32 2.88 11.57 20.61
N LEU A 33 2.52 11.26 19.36
CA LEU A 33 1.14 10.91 19.02
C LEU A 33 0.75 9.55 19.62
N SER A 34 -0.50 9.42 20.06
CA SER A 34 -1.01 8.14 20.57
C SER A 34 -1.35 7.17 19.45
N ALA A 35 -1.83 7.70 18.31
CA ALA A 35 -2.09 6.91 17.11
C ALA A 35 -1.99 7.77 15.85
N LEU A 36 -1.76 7.11 14.73
CA LEU A 36 -1.70 7.70 13.39
C LEU A 36 -2.53 6.84 12.43
N ALA A 37 -3.59 7.38 11.86
CA ALA A 37 -4.33 6.72 10.79
C ALA A 37 -3.81 7.15 9.42
N VAL A 38 -3.40 6.19 8.59
CA VAL A 38 -3.09 6.45 7.18
C VAL A 38 -4.37 6.22 6.39
N THR A 39 -4.89 7.27 5.75
CA THR A 39 -6.19 7.30 5.08
C THR A 39 -6.03 7.82 3.65
N ASP A 40 -5.28 7.08 2.84
CA ASP A 40 -5.08 7.43 1.43
C ASP A 40 -6.37 7.35 0.62
N ARG A 41 -6.46 8.15 -0.44
CA ARG A 41 -7.66 8.27 -1.28
C ARG A 41 -7.94 6.97 -2.03
N ASN A 42 -9.05 6.32 -1.73
CA ASN A 42 -9.55 5.12 -2.39
C ASN A 42 -8.49 4.00 -2.52
N THR A 43 -7.61 3.86 -1.52
CA THR A 43 -6.55 2.85 -1.50
C THR A 43 -6.06 2.57 -0.08
N LEU A 44 -5.53 1.36 0.14
CA LEU A 44 -4.85 0.94 1.38
C LEU A 44 -3.34 0.82 1.18
N ALA A 45 -2.81 1.21 0.02
CA ALA A 45 -1.41 0.93 -0.36
C ALA A 45 -0.38 1.57 0.58
N GLY A 46 -0.62 2.81 1.05
CA GLY A 46 0.30 3.49 1.96
C GLY A 46 0.33 2.88 3.37
N VAL A 47 -0.74 2.18 3.77
CA VAL A 47 -0.83 1.54 5.10
C VAL A 47 0.24 0.46 5.26
N VAL A 48 0.47 -0.37 4.23
CA VAL A 48 1.48 -1.44 4.27
C VAL A 48 2.88 -0.86 4.52
N ARG A 49 3.20 0.26 3.87
CA ARG A 49 4.49 0.95 4.05
C ARG A 49 4.61 1.62 5.41
N ALA A 50 3.52 2.18 5.95
CA ALA A 50 3.47 2.68 7.31
C ALA A 50 3.72 1.56 8.33
N TYR A 51 3.14 0.39 8.10
CA TYR A 51 3.32 -0.78 8.95
C TYR A 51 4.75 -1.31 8.90
N SER A 52 5.35 -1.43 7.72
CA SER A 52 6.78 -1.76 7.60
C SER A 52 7.65 -0.76 8.35
N ALA A 53 7.36 0.54 8.24
CA ALA A 53 8.08 1.58 8.97
C ALA A 53 7.94 1.43 10.49
N LEU A 54 6.73 1.15 10.97
CA LEU A 54 6.47 0.89 12.39
C LEU A 54 7.29 -0.30 12.87
N LYS A 55 7.31 -1.42 12.13
CA LYS A 55 8.10 -2.61 12.47
C LYS A 55 9.60 -2.38 12.47
N THR A 56 10.11 -1.52 11.59
CA THR A 56 11.51 -1.09 11.64
C THR A 56 11.79 -0.29 12.91
N LEU A 57 10.94 0.68 13.26
CA LEU A 57 11.12 1.47 14.47
C LEU A 57 11.03 0.62 15.76
N GLU A 58 10.13 -0.37 15.79
CA GLU A 58 10.07 -1.37 16.88
C GLU A 58 11.39 -2.14 17.01
N LYS A 59 11.95 -2.63 15.89
CA LYS A 59 13.24 -3.34 15.87
C LYS A 59 14.41 -2.47 16.29
N ASP A 60 14.36 -1.18 15.95
CA ASP A 60 15.36 -0.18 16.36
C ASP A 60 15.23 0.21 17.85
N GLY A 61 14.26 -0.35 18.59
CA GLY A 61 14.07 -0.12 20.02
C GLY A 61 13.46 1.25 20.36
N VAL A 62 12.85 1.93 19.39
CA VAL A 62 12.22 3.24 19.57
C VAL A 62 11.04 3.12 20.52
N GLN A 63 11.04 3.91 21.59
CA GLN A 63 9.97 3.95 22.59
C GLN A 63 8.87 4.95 22.21
N GLY A 64 7.67 4.78 22.78
CA GLY A 64 6.55 5.71 22.57
C GLY A 64 5.99 5.69 21.15
N LEU A 65 5.98 4.51 20.52
CA LEU A 65 5.46 4.35 19.16
C LEU A 65 3.97 4.65 19.11
N PRO A 66 3.50 5.46 18.15
CA PRO A 66 2.09 5.64 17.92
C PRO A 66 1.51 4.34 17.38
N ARG A 67 0.28 4.02 17.79
CA ARG A 67 -0.44 2.92 17.16
C ARG A 67 -0.83 3.28 15.73
N LEU A 68 -0.48 2.45 14.76
CA LEU A 68 -0.93 2.61 13.38
C LEU A 68 -2.41 2.20 13.28
N ILE A 69 -3.23 3.09 12.73
CA ILE A 69 -4.62 2.79 12.39
C ILE A 69 -4.71 2.61 10.88
N VAL A 70 -5.23 1.46 10.46
CA VAL A 70 -5.54 1.19 9.05
C VAL A 70 -6.76 2.01 8.66
N GLY A 71 -6.74 2.63 7.49
CA GLY A 71 -7.91 3.33 6.96
C GLY A 71 -7.77 3.72 5.50
N ALA A 72 -8.86 4.24 4.96
CA ALA A 72 -8.89 4.84 3.63
C ALA A 72 -9.80 6.07 3.64
N ARG A 73 -9.48 7.06 2.81
CA ARG A 73 -10.40 8.14 2.48
C ARG A 73 -11.21 7.72 1.27
N LEU A 74 -12.49 7.46 1.49
CA LEU A 74 -13.45 7.12 0.45
C LEU A 74 -14.01 8.40 -0.17
N VAL A 75 -13.74 8.57 -1.45
CA VAL A 75 -14.33 9.62 -2.28
C VAL A 75 -15.30 8.95 -3.24
N VAL A 76 -16.56 9.35 -3.13
CA VAL A 76 -17.68 8.85 -3.93
C VAL A 76 -18.08 9.87 -5.01
N ARG A 77 -18.76 9.41 -6.06
CA ARG A 77 -19.09 10.26 -7.23
C ARG A 77 -20.34 11.11 -7.03
N ASP A 78 -21.29 10.62 -6.24
CA ASP A 78 -22.66 11.13 -6.09
C ASP A 78 -22.90 11.85 -4.76
N SER A 79 -21.85 12.14 -4.00
CA SER A 79 -21.93 12.89 -2.74
C SER A 79 -20.72 13.79 -2.55
N PRO A 80 -20.91 15.02 -2.06
CA PRO A 80 -19.82 15.96 -1.79
C PRO A 80 -19.06 15.64 -0.50
N VAL A 81 -19.57 14.69 0.31
CA VAL A 81 -18.93 14.23 1.54
C VAL A 81 -17.88 13.17 1.24
N GLU A 82 -16.64 13.41 1.69
CA GLU A 82 -15.60 12.38 1.75
C GLU A 82 -15.67 11.64 3.09
N TRP A 83 -15.28 10.37 3.12
CA TRP A 83 -15.42 9.54 4.31
C TRP A 83 -14.09 8.91 4.69
N LEU A 84 -13.61 9.15 5.91
CA LEU A 84 -12.53 8.33 6.47
C LEU A 84 -13.16 7.04 6.98
N ALA A 85 -12.74 5.91 6.41
CA ALA A 85 -13.23 4.58 6.73
C ALA A 85 -12.16 3.82 7.51
N LEU A 86 -12.42 3.56 8.80
CA LEU A 86 -11.48 2.94 9.73
C LEU A 86 -12.03 1.58 10.19
N PRO A 87 -11.53 0.44 9.68
CA PRO A 87 -12.00 -0.88 10.10
C PRO A 87 -11.66 -1.16 11.57
N THR A 88 -12.64 -1.61 12.35
CA THR A 88 -12.42 -1.93 13.77
C THR A 88 -11.82 -3.31 14.00
N ASP A 89 -12.02 -4.23 13.06
CA ASP A 89 -11.58 -5.63 13.11
C ASP A 89 -11.22 -6.17 11.71
N ARG A 90 -10.70 -7.39 11.66
CA ARG A 90 -10.33 -8.09 10.41
C ARG A 90 -11.50 -8.23 9.44
N ALA A 91 -12.73 -8.47 9.92
CA ALA A 91 -13.90 -8.62 9.07
C ALA A 91 -14.30 -7.29 8.41
N ALA A 92 -14.15 -6.18 9.13
CA ALA A 92 -14.36 -4.83 8.62
C ALA A 92 -13.28 -4.45 7.60
N TYR A 93 -12.03 -4.84 7.84
CA TYR A 93 -10.95 -4.68 6.86
C TYR A 93 -11.26 -5.42 5.56
N HIS A 94 -11.74 -6.66 5.61
CA HIS A 94 -12.17 -7.42 4.43
C HIS A 94 -13.28 -6.70 3.65
N ARG A 95 -14.25 -6.14 4.36
CA ARG A 95 -15.35 -5.37 3.76
C ARG A 95 -14.84 -4.10 3.07
N LEU A 96 -13.93 -3.36 3.71
CA LEU A 96 -13.29 -2.17 3.11
C LEU A 96 -12.51 -2.54 1.84
N SER A 97 -11.70 -3.59 1.91
CA SER A 97 -10.90 -4.07 0.78
C SER A 97 -11.79 -4.47 -0.40
N ARG A 98 -12.89 -5.20 -0.14
CA ARG A 98 -13.88 -5.56 -1.18
C ARG A 98 -14.55 -4.34 -1.80
N LEU A 99 -14.93 -3.35 -0.99
CA LEU A 99 -15.51 -2.10 -1.47
C LEU A 99 -14.53 -1.36 -2.41
N LEU A 100 -13.26 -1.23 -2.01
CA LEU A 100 -12.24 -0.62 -2.86
C LEU A 100 -12.01 -1.41 -4.16
N THR A 101 -12.03 -2.74 -4.10
CA THR A 101 -11.96 -3.60 -5.31
C THR A 101 -13.15 -3.36 -6.23
N LEU A 102 -14.37 -3.27 -5.70
CA LEU A 102 -15.57 -2.95 -6.47
C LEU A 102 -15.40 -1.62 -7.22
N GLY A 103 -15.00 -0.56 -6.51
CA GLY A 103 -14.81 0.76 -7.12
C GLY A 103 -13.71 0.79 -8.17
N LYS A 104 -12.58 0.10 -7.93
CA LYS A 104 -11.48 -0.01 -8.91
C LYS A 104 -11.87 -0.82 -10.16
N ARG A 105 -12.76 -1.82 -10.02
CA ARG A 105 -13.27 -2.61 -11.17
C ARG A 105 -14.26 -1.84 -12.03
N ARG A 106 -15.01 -0.92 -11.45
CA ARG A 106 -15.95 -0.05 -12.18
C ARG A 106 -15.24 1.08 -12.94
N ALA A 107 -14.01 1.41 -12.54
CA ALA A 107 -13.28 2.56 -13.05
C ALA A 107 -12.13 2.16 -13.99
N GLY A 108 -11.56 3.17 -14.67
CA GLY A 108 -10.35 3.00 -15.47
C GLY A 108 -9.06 2.98 -14.65
N LYS A 109 -7.92 2.97 -15.34
CA LYS A 109 -6.59 3.02 -14.72
C LYS A 109 -6.48 4.21 -13.77
N ALA A 110 -5.98 3.95 -12.55
CA ALA A 110 -5.76 4.94 -11.49
C ALA A 110 -7.03 5.60 -10.92
N GLU A 111 -8.22 5.14 -11.28
CA GLU A 111 -9.48 5.63 -10.75
C GLU A 111 -10.17 4.61 -9.83
N CYS A 112 -11.20 5.08 -9.11
CA CYS A 112 -12.06 4.24 -8.27
C CYS A 112 -13.44 4.90 -8.22
N HIS A 113 -14.45 4.21 -8.73
CA HIS A 113 -15.82 4.72 -8.85
C HIS A 113 -16.71 4.06 -7.80
N LEU A 114 -16.93 4.78 -6.71
CA LEU A 114 -17.84 4.41 -5.62
C LEU A 114 -18.99 5.41 -5.56
N ASP A 115 -20.15 4.93 -5.15
CA ASP A 115 -21.34 5.74 -4.92
C ASP A 115 -21.79 5.58 -3.46
N LEU A 116 -22.58 6.51 -2.93
CA LEU A 116 -23.03 6.51 -1.53
C LEU A 116 -23.79 5.23 -1.17
N ALA A 117 -24.52 4.65 -2.14
CA ALA A 117 -25.22 3.37 -1.96
C ALA A 117 -24.27 2.19 -1.68
N ASP A 118 -23.04 2.21 -2.20
CA ASP A 118 -22.06 1.17 -1.90
C ASP A 118 -21.59 1.26 -0.44
N LEU A 119 -21.52 2.48 0.11
CA LEU A 119 -21.14 2.72 1.50
C LEU A 119 -22.22 2.21 2.48
N GLU A 120 -23.50 2.29 2.12
CA GLU A 120 -24.63 1.81 2.95
C GLU A 120 -24.72 0.27 3.08
N SER A 121 -24.19 -0.43 2.10
CA SER A 121 -24.21 -1.90 2.06
C SER A 121 -22.88 -2.50 2.53
N GLY A 122 -21.77 -1.77 2.38
CA GLY A 122 -20.42 -2.31 2.52
C GLY A 122 -19.70 -2.04 3.83
N LEU A 123 -20.21 -1.20 4.75
CA LEU A 123 -19.38 -0.62 5.82
C LEU A 123 -19.68 -1.05 7.26
N ALA A 124 -20.35 -2.19 7.46
CA ALA A 124 -20.56 -2.72 8.82
C ALA A 124 -19.23 -2.91 9.57
N GLY A 125 -19.15 -2.57 10.85
CA GLY A 125 -17.92 -2.69 11.66
C GLY A 125 -16.81 -1.71 11.28
N LEU A 126 -17.08 -0.68 10.48
CA LEU A 126 -16.15 0.44 10.30
C LEU A 126 -16.60 1.62 11.13
N ILE A 127 -15.63 2.39 11.64
CA ILE A 127 -15.85 3.77 12.08
C ILE A 127 -15.74 4.67 10.86
N LEU A 128 -16.72 5.54 10.67
CA LEU A 128 -16.83 6.45 9.54
C LEU A 128 -16.76 7.90 10.03
N ILE A 129 -15.81 8.66 9.49
CA ILE A 129 -15.68 10.10 9.79
C ILE A 129 -16.01 10.87 8.51
N ALA A 130 -17.16 11.53 8.51
CA ALA A 130 -17.60 12.38 7.40
C ALA A 130 -16.80 13.68 7.36
N LEU A 131 -16.24 14.02 6.21
CA LEU A 131 -15.58 15.30 5.95
C LEU A 131 -16.53 16.14 5.07
N PRO A 132 -17.26 17.11 5.65
CA PRO A 132 -18.16 17.96 4.89
C PRO A 132 -17.35 18.92 4.00
N PRO A 133 -17.86 19.30 2.82
CA PRO A 133 -17.22 20.30 1.99
C PRO A 133 -17.24 21.67 2.68
N ALA A 134 -16.12 22.40 2.64
CA ALA A 134 -16.02 23.70 3.30
C ALA A 134 -16.94 24.77 2.67
N THR A 135 -17.23 24.66 1.37
CA THR A 135 -18.01 25.64 0.61
C THR A 135 -19.52 25.51 0.82
N ASP A 136 -20.03 24.28 1.05
CA ASP A 136 -21.45 24.02 1.25
C ASP A 136 -21.67 22.91 2.31
N PRO A 137 -21.51 23.22 3.60
CA PRO A 137 -21.57 22.23 4.66
C PRO A 137 -22.96 21.59 4.82
N GLU A 138 -24.02 22.32 4.46
CA GLU A 138 -25.40 21.84 4.57
C GLU A 138 -25.68 20.66 3.63
N SER A 139 -25.04 20.62 2.45
CA SER A 139 -25.12 19.48 1.53
C SER A 139 -24.68 18.15 2.16
N ALA A 140 -23.89 18.19 3.23
CA ALA A 140 -23.43 16.99 3.93
C ALA A 140 -24.47 16.39 4.88
N LEU A 141 -25.50 17.15 5.29
CA LEU A 141 -26.43 16.69 6.32
C LEU A 141 -27.15 15.38 5.92
N ALA A 142 -27.74 15.35 4.73
CA ALA A 142 -28.53 14.21 4.27
C ALA A 142 -27.66 12.93 4.08
N PRO A 143 -26.48 12.98 3.42
CA PRO A 143 -25.56 11.85 3.38
C PRO A 143 -25.13 11.36 4.77
N ILE A 144 -24.83 12.29 5.70
CA ILE A 144 -24.41 11.91 7.06
C ILE A 144 -25.55 11.22 7.81
N GLN A 145 -26.76 11.77 7.78
CA GLN A 145 -27.93 11.15 8.41
C GLN A 145 -28.28 9.79 7.80
N ARG A 146 -28.01 9.59 6.50
CA ARG A 146 -28.22 8.30 5.82
C ARG A 146 -27.28 7.23 6.38
N LEU A 147 -25.98 7.50 6.47
CA LEU A 147 -25.03 6.55 7.05
C LEU A 147 -25.19 6.43 8.58
N GLN A 148 -25.56 7.50 9.29
CA GLN A 148 -25.80 7.47 10.73
C GLN A 148 -26.96 6.53 11.07
N ARG A 149 -28.05 6.56 10.31
CA ARG A 149 -29.18 5.63 10.47
C ARG A 149 -28.79 4.19 10.17
N ARG A 150 -27.89 3.99 9.20
CA ARG A 150 -27.42 2.66 8.81
C ARG A 150 -26.42 2.06 9.81
N TYR A 151 -25.56 2.90 10.38
CA TYR A 151 -24.45 2.52 11.26
C TYR A 151 -24.46 3.36 12.55
N PRO A 152 -25.48 3.20 13.41
CA PRO A 152 -25.63 4.01 14.61
C PRO A 152 -24.42 3.82 15.54
N GLY A 153 -23.91 4.94 16.08
CA GLY A 153 -22.75 4.95 16.98
C GLY A 153 -21.39 4.73 16.30
N ALA A 154 -21.34 4.54 14.98
CA ALA A 154 -20.10 4.39 14.21
C ALA A 154 -19.78 5.59 13.30
N VAL A 155 -20.70 6.55 13.18
CA VAL A 155 -20.57 7.73 12.32
C VAL A 155 -20.22 8.97 13.14
N PHE A 156 -19.20 9.69 12.69
CA PHE A 156 -18.68 10.93 13.27
C PHE A 156 -18.59 12.01 12.19
N LEU A 157 -18.56 13.28 12.62
CA LEU A 157 -18.30 14.41 11.74
C LEU A 157 -16.87 14.91 11.96
N GLY A 158 -16.00 14.77 10.97
CA GLY A 158 -14.63 15.30 11.01
C GLY A 158 -14.61 16.78 10.67
N ALA A 159 -14.08 17.60 11.58
CA ALA A 159 -13.96 19.04 11.36
C ALA A 159 -12.56 19.38 10.86
N ALA A 160 -12.25 19.12 9.59
CA ALA A 160 -10.94 19.42 9.00
C ALA A 160 -10.68 20.96 8.98
N PRO A 161 -9.55 21.45 9.50
CA PRO A 161 -9.24 22.88 9.49
C PRO A 161 -9.07 23.41 8.07
N ARG A 162 -9.45 24.67 7.86
CA ARG A 162 -9.23 25.41 6.60
C ARG A 162 -7.84 26.03 6.56
N TYR A 163 -7.27 26.31 7.74
CA TYR A 163 -5.95 26.93 7.91
C TYR A 163 -5.83 28.31 7.25
N ASP A 164 -6.93 29.03 7.10
CA ASP A 164 -7.02 30.37 6.50
C ASP A 164 -7.33 31.46 7.55
N GLY A 165 -7.35 31.10 8.83
CA GLY A 165 -7.72 31.98 9.95
C GLY A 165 -9.22 31.93 10.31
N SER A 166 -10.07 31.31 9.49
CA SER A 166 -11.52 31.18 9.74
C SER A 166 -11.91 29.93 10.56
N ASP A 167 -10.92 29.17 11.05
CA ASP A 167 -11.10 27.84 11.63
C ASP A 167 -12.11 27.78 12.79
N GLN A 168 -12.18 28.79 13.66
CA GLN A 168 -13.14 28.74 14.78
C GLN A 168 -14.60 28.78 14.31
N GLY A 169 -14.96 29.72 13.43
CA GLY A 169 -16.32 29.80 12.88
C GLY A 169 -16.66 28.57 12.05
N TRP A 170 -15.67 28.00 11.36
CA TRP A 170 -15.83 26.72 10.69
C TRP A 170 -16.12 25.58 11.66
N PHE A 171 -15.38 25.47 12.77
CA PHE A 171 -15.63 24.43 13.79
C PHE A 171 -16.99 24.61 14.47
N ASP A 172 -17.46 25.84 14.68
CA ASP A 172 -18.80 26.11 15.20
C ASP A 172 -19.88 25.62 14.22
N THR A 173 -19.66 25.82 12.92
CA THR A 173 -20.55 25.30 11.86
C THR A 173 -20.57 23.77 11.85
N CYS A 174 -19.39 23.14 11.92
CA CYS A 174 -19.26 21.68 12.03
C CYS A 174 -19.94 21.14 13.30
N ALA A 175 -19.84 21.84 14.44
CA ALA A 175 -20.48 21.44 15.69
C ALA A 175 -22.02 21.50 15.59
N ALA A 176 -22.57 22.54 14.95
CA ALA A 176 -24.00 22.64 14.70
C ALA A 176 -24.50 21.54 13.74
N LEU A 177 -23.74 21.27 12.68
CA LEU A 177 -24.04 20.19 11.74
C LEU A 177 -23.98 18.82 12.41
N ALA A 178 -22.97 18.58 13.26
CA ALA A 178 -22.79 17.35 14.03
C ALA A 178 -24.00 17.05 14.94
N LEU A 179 -24.55 18.08 15.58
CA LEU A 179 -25.76 17.96 16.41
C LEU A 179 -26.97 17.56 15.57
N ARG A 180 -27.24 18.25 14.45
CA ARG A 180 -28.37 17.96 13.56
C ARG A 180 -28.27 16.60 12.88
N ALA A 181 -27.04 16.16 12.58
CA ALA A 181 -26.78 14.88 11.96
C ALA A 181 -26.74 13.71 12.96
N SER A 182 -26.77 13.98 14.28
CA SER A 182 -26.52 12.98 15.33
C SER A 182 -25.20 12.22 15.15
N ALA A 183 -24.18 12.94 14.70
CA ALA A 183 -22.84 12.42 14.39
C ALA A 183 -21.79 13.26 15.16
N PRO A 184 -21.26 12.78 16.29
CA PRO A 184 -20.37 13.58 17.14
C PRO A 184 -19.14 14.13 16.40
N MET A 185 -18.80 15.39 16.65
CA MET A 185 -17.68 16.06 15.97
C MET A 185 -16.32 15.55 16.44
N VAL A 186 -15.41 15.21 15.54
CA VAL A 186 -14.04 14.78 15.85
C VAL A 186 -13.01 15.68 15.18
N ALA A 187 -11.91 15.96 15.87
CA ALA A 187 -10.80 16.74 15.33
C ALA A 187 -9.99 15.89 14.36
N VAL A 188 -9.54 16.49 13.27
CA VAL A 188 -8.65 15.86 12.28
C VAL A 188 -7.66 16.91 11.77
N GLY A 189 -6.45 16.52 11.39
CA GLY A 189 -5.45 17.47 10.89
C GLY A 189 -5.54 17.75 9.38
N ASP A 190 -6.23 16.87 8.63
CA ASP A 190 -6.20 16.81 7.17
C ASP A 190 -4.76 16.89 6.61
N VAL A 191 -3.92 16.01 7.14
CA VAL A 191 -2.47 16.04 6.96
C VAL A 191 -2.09 15.62 5.55
N LEU A 192 -1.29 16.46 4.89
CA LEU A 192 -0.72 16.23 3.56
C LEU A 192 0.80 16.00 3.63
N MET A 193 1.45 16.45 4.70
CA MET A 193 2.90 16.39 4.85
C MET A 193 3.35 16.12 6.30
N HIS A 194 4.53 15.54 6.51
CA HIS A 194 5.07 15.35 7.87
C HIS A 194 5.55 16.67 8.50
N ARG A 195 6.14 17.58 7.72
CA ARG A 195 6.73 18.84 8.22
C ARG A 195 6.48 20.01 7.26
N ALA A 196 6.53 21.24 7.77
CA ALA A 196 6.22 22.46 7.02
C ALA A 196 7.13 22.67 5.79
N GLN A 197 8.40 22.31 5.89
CA GLN A 197 9.38 22.47 4.80
C GLN A 197 8.96 21.71 3.52
N ARG A 198 8.11 20.69 3.65
CA ARG A 198 7.63 19.87 2.55
C ARG A 198 6.61 20.57 1.64
N ARG A 199 6.11 21.76 2.02
CA ARG A 199 5.13 22.52 1.23
C ARG A 199 5.58 22.73 -0.21
N GLN A 200 6.85 23.08 -0.43
CA GLN A 200 7.37 23.34 -1.79
C GLN A 200 7.25 22.10 -2.69
N LEU A 201 7.53 20.90 -2.14
CA LEU A 201 7.31 19.66 -2.88
C LEU A 201 5.82 19.41 -3.13
N ALA A 202 4.94 19.69 -2.18
CA ALA A 202 3.49 19.56 -2.39
C ALA A 202 2.97 20.45 -3.53
N ASP A 203 3.50 21.67 -3.66
CA ASP A 203 3.20 22.57 -4.77
C ASP A 203 3.73 22.00 -6.10
N VAL A 204 4.95 21.45 -6.12
CA VAL A 204 5.49 20.74 -7.31
C VAL A 204 4.62 19.54 -7.70
N LEU A 205 4.17 18.73 -6.73
CA LEU A 205 3.28 17.60 -6.99
C LEU A 205 1.94 18.06 -7.59
N THR A 206 1.41 19.20 -7.12
CA THR A 206 0.23 19.83 -7.72
C THR A 206 0.51 20.24 -9.16
N CYS A 207 1.62 20.91 -9.44
CA CYS A 207 2.02 21.25 -10.81
C CYS A 207 2.15 20.01 -11.72
N LEU A 208 2.71 18.91 -11.22
CA LEU A 208 2.80 17.64 -11.96
C LEU A 208 1.43 17.04 -12.26
N ARG A 209 0.51 17.07 -11.29
CA ARG A 209 -0.86 16.57 -11.45
C ARG A 209 -1.66 17.38 -12.46
N GLU A 210 -1.52 18.71 -12.42
CA GLU A 210 -2.27 19.64 -13.28
C GLU A 210 -1.56 19.93 -14.62
N GLY A 211 -0.32 19.48 -14.81
CA GLY A 211 0.45 19.68 -16.04
C GLY A 211 0.91 21.13 -16.27
N ILE A 212 1.16 21.90 -15.20
CA ILE A 212 1.52 23.33 -15.24
C ILE A 212 2.92 23.58 -14.66
N THR A 213 3.48 24.76 -14.90
CA THR A 213 4.72 25.21 -14.25
C THR A 213 4.46 25.85 -12.90
N ILE A 214 5.49 25.96 -12.07
CA ILE A 214 5.41 26.60 -10.75
C ILE A 214 5.01 28.09 -10.86
N ASP A 215 5.44 28.77 -11.93
CA ASP A 215 5.11 30.18 -12.16
C ASP A 215 3.61 30.37 -12.51
N ALA A 216 2.94 29.32 -13.01
CA ALA A 216 1.52 29.32 -13.38
C ALA A 216 0.60 28.66 -12.34
N ILE A 217 1.14 28.30 -11.16
CA ILE A 217 0.37 27.55 -10.16
C ILE A 217 -0.84 28.34 -9.62
N GLY A 218 -0.70 29.66 -9.46
CA GLY A 218 -1.77 30.55 -9.01
C GLY A 218 -2.39 30.12 -7.68
N THR A 219 -3.73 30.16 -7.60
CA THR A 219 -4.51 29.79 -6.40
C THR A 219 -4.54 28.28 -6.12
N ARG A 220 -3.95 27.44 -6.99
CA ARG A 220 -3.79 26.00 -6.75
C ARG A 220 -2.65 25.70 -5.79
N ALA A 221 -1.76 26.66 -5.53
CA ALA A 221 -0.72 26.50 -4.52
C ALA A 221 -1.35 26.35 -3.14
N LEU A 222 -0.71 25.58 -2.26
CA LEU A 222 -1.11 25.57 -0.87
C LEU A 222 -0.95 26.98 -0.29
N PRO A 223 -1.95 27.52 0.42
CA PRO A 223 -1.87 28.87 0.97
C PRO A 223 -0.74 29.00 2.00
N ASN A 224 -0.46 27.92 2.74
CA ASN A 224 0.56 27.84 3.77
C ASN A 224 1.01 26.37 3.96
N ALA A 225 1.86 26.14 4.98
CA ALA A 225 2.41 24.83 5.29
C ALA A 225 1.68 24.13 6.47
N GLU A 226 0.46 24.56 6.80
CA GLU A 226 -0.25 24.09 7.99
C GLU A 226 -0.82 22.67 7.83
N ARG A 227 -1.01 22.14 6.61
CA ARG A 227 -1.34 20.72 6.40
C ARG A 227 -0.19 19.76 6.71
N ARG A 228 0.70 20.15 7.63
CA ARG A 228 1.73 19.32 8.26
C ARG A 228 1.16 18.50 9.41
N LEU A 229 1.82 17.40 9.76
CA LEU A 229 1.53 16.67 10.99
C LEU A 229 1.78 17.55 12.22
N LYS A 230 0.82 17.55 13.15
CA LYS A 230 0.80 18.39 14.35
C LYS A 230 0.74 17.55 15.61
N GLY A 231 1.38 18.03 16.67
CA GLY A 231 1.32 17.42 17.99
C GLY A 231 0.08 17.86 18.77
N ALA A 232 -0.15 17.23 19.92
CA ALA A 232 -1.33 17.47 20.74
C ALA A 232 -1.51 18.94 21.16
N GLY A 233 -0.43 19.66 21.49
CA GLY A 233 -0.50 21.07 21.88
C GLY A 233 -0.97 22.00 20.75
N ASP A 234 -0.49 21.77 19.53
CA ASP A 234 -0.93 22.53 18.35
C ASP A 234 -2.43 22.28 18.09
N MET A 235 -2.87 21.02 18.16
CA MET A 235 -4.28 20.66 17.95
C MET A 235 -5.18 21.19 19.06
N ALA A 236 -4.74 21.18 20.32
CA ALA A 236 -5.50 21.75 21.42
C ALA A 236 -5.70 23.27 21.28
N ARG A 237 -4.66 23.99 20.83
CA ARG A 237 -4.77 25.43 20.54
C ARG A 237 -5.73 25.70 19.37
N LEU A 238 -5.65 24.87 18.34
CA LEU A 238 -6.52 24.98 17.16
C LEU A 238 -7.99 24.73 17.51
N TYR A 239 -8.29 23.69 18.29
CA TYR A 239 -9.64 23.33 18.72
C TYR A 239 -10.00 23.85 20.13
N ARG A 240 -9.47 25.01 20.53
CA ARG A 240 -9.64 25.54 21.90
C ARG A 240 -11.09 25.72 22.35
N HIS A 241 -12.01 26.06 21.43
CA HIS A 241 -13.45 26.14 21.73
C HIS A 241 -14.15 24.77 21.68
N HIS A 242 -13.49 23.75 21.14
CA HIS A 242 -14.03 22.41 20.91
C HIS A 242 -13.11 21.29 21.45
N PRO A 243 -12.65 21.33 22.71
CA PRO A 243 -11.67 20.37 23.23
C PRO A 243 -12.19 18.92 23.26
N ALA A 244 -13.51 18.73 23.28
CA ALA A 244 -14.12 17.41 23.17
C ALA A 244 -13.83 16.72 21.82
N ALA A 245 -13.68 17.49 20.74
CA ALA A 245 -13.35 16.94 19.42
C ALA A 245 -11.95 16.32 19.40
N VAL A 246 -10.99 16.90 20.13
CA VAL A 246 -9.62 16.36 20.28
C VAL A 246 -9.63 15.09 21.13
N ARG A 247 -10.35 15.07 22.26
CA ARG A 247 -10.48 13.86 23.09
C ARG A 247 -11.11 12.69 22.32
N ARG A 248 -12.08 13.00 21.46
CA ARG A 248 -12.77 12.01 20.63
C ARG A 248 -11.86 11.26 19.67
N THR A 249 -10.71 11.82 19.30
CA THR A 249 -9.76 11.07 18.47
C THR A 249 -9.19 9.86 19.20
N LEU A 250 -8.97 9.98 20.52
CA LEU A 250 -8.53 8.88 21.37
C LEU A 250 -9.65 7.88 21.63
N GLU A 251 -10.89 8.34 21.80
CA GLU A 251 -12.08 7.47 21.92
C GLU A 251 -12.27 6.60 20.67
N ILE A 252 -12.15 7.20 19.48
CA ILE A 252 -12.22 6.47 18.20
C ILE A 252 -11.05 5.50 18.08
N ALA A 253 -9.83 5.95 18.39
CA ALA A 253 -8.66 5.08 18.36
C ALA A 253 -8.89 3.86 19.27
N ALA A 254 -9.29 4.04 20.52
CA ALA A 254 -9.50 2.94 21.46
C ALA A 254 -10.53 1.88 20.99
N ARG A 255 -11.45 2.23 20.09
CA ARG A 255 -12.45 1.31 19.52
C ARG A 255 -11.95 0.46 18.35
N ILE A 256 -10.77 0.78 17.81
CA ILE A 256 -10.20 0.05 16.68
C ILE A 256 -9.23 -0.98 17.22
N ALA A 257 -9.54 -2.27 17.11
CA ALA A 257 -8.65 -3.34 17.54
C ALA A 257 -7.75 -3.85 16.40
N PHE A 258 -8.20 -3.69 15.15
CA PHE A 258 -7.53 -4.24 13.98
C PHE A 258 -6.07 -3.83 13.85
N ASP A 259 -5.20 -4.83 13.69
CA ASP A 259 -3.79 -4.68 13.34
C ASP A 259 -3.44 -5.50 12.08
N LEU A 260 -2.51 -4.99 11.27
CA LEU A 260 -2.09 -5.68 10.04
C LEU A 260 -1.39 -7.02 10.30
N SER A 261 -0.86 -7.27 11.50
CA SER A 261 -0.31 -8.57 11.91
C SER A 261 -1.35 -9.68 11.99
N GLU A 262 -2.65 -9.35 12.05
CA GLU A 262 -3.73 -10.34 12.01
C GLU A 262 -3.92 -10.98 10.62
N LEU A 263 -3.24 -10.44 9.59
CA LEU A 263 -3.28 -10.99 8.23
C LEU A 263 -2.19 -12.03 8.05
N SER A 264 -2.59 -13.26 7.73
CA SER A 264 -1.72 -14.37 7.37
C SER A 264 -2.00 -14.84 5.94
N TYR A 265 -1.06 -15.56 5.34
CA TYR A 265 -1.32 -16.29 4.10
C TYR A 265 -2.38 -17.35 4.36
N GLU A 266 -3.43 -17.35 3.53
CA GLU A 266 -4.45 -18.39 3.49
C GLU A 266 -4.39 -19.02 2.10
N TYR A 267 -3.93 -20.27 2.04
CA TYR A 267 -3.98 -21.03 0.80
C TYR A 267 -5.39 -21.57 0.58
N PRO A 268 -5.88 -21.58 -0.67
CA PRO A 268 -7.19 -22.12 -0.94
C PRO A 268 -7.21 -23.62 -0.59
N ASP A 269 -8.18 -24.02 0.24
CA ASP A 269 -8.53 -25.43 0.41
C ASP A 269 -9.05 -25.94 -0.93
N GLU A 270 -8.19 -26.59 -1.70
CA GLU A 270 -8.61 -27.41 -2.82
C GLU A 270 -9.31 -28.65 -2.25
N ILE A 271 -10.59 -28.49 -1.93
CA ILE A 271 -11.47 -29.63 -1.65
C ILE A 271 -11.59 -30.39 -2.97
N THR A 272 -10.71 -31.36 -3.16
CA THR A 272 -10.87 -32.35 -4.22
C THR A 272 -12.14 -33.15 -3.94
N GLU A 273 -12.93 -33.44 -4.96
CA GLU A 273 -14.19 -34.20 -4.85
C GLU A 273 -14.01 -35.59 -4.21
N SER A 274 -12.76 -36.07 -4.13
CA SER A 274 -12.36 -37.36 -3.54
C SER A 274 -12.25 -37.36 -2.01
N GLY A 275 -12.30 -36.21 -1.33
CA GLY A 275 -12.09 -36.13 0.13
C GLY A 275 -10.65 -36.40 0.58
N GLU A 276 -9.69 -36.43 -0.35
CA GLU A 276 -8.24 -36.56 -0.10
C GLU A 276 -7.70 -35.26 0.49
N THR A 277 -6.93 -35.33 1.59
CA THR A 277 -6.30 -34.12 2.16
C THR A 277 -5.16 -33.61 1.26
N PRO A 278 -4.81 -32.31 1.32
CA PRO A 278 -3.68 -31.77 0.56
C PRO A 278 -2.37 -32.55 0.79
N GLN A 279 -2.11 -32.96 2.04
CA GLN A 279 -0.93 -33.75 2.37
C GLN A 279 -0.96 -35.14 1.70
N GLN A 280 -2.10 -35.84 1.75
CA GLN A 280 -2.26 -37.15 1.11
C GLN A 280 -2.05 -37.07 -0.41
N ARG A 281 -2.64 -36.04 -1.04
CA ARG A 281 -2.47 -35.79 -2.47
C ARG A 281 -1.01 -35.51 -2.84
N LEU A 282 -0.32 -34.69 -2.05
CA LEU A 282 1.09 -34.38 -2.25
C LEU A 282 1.95 -35.65 -2.19
N GLU A 283 1.73 -36.50 -1.19
CA GLU A 283 2.45 -37.77 -1.03
C GLU A 283 2.21 -38.73 -2.20
N ARG A 284 0.95 -38.87 -2.63
CA ARG A 284 0.58 -39.71 -3.77
C ARG A 284 1.26 -39.24 -5.06
N LEU A 285 1.24 -37.94 -5.33
CA LEU A 285 1.88 -37.35 -6.51
C LEU A 285 3.41 -37.47 -6.46
N ALA A 286 4.03 -37.26 -5.30
CA ALA A 286 5.46 -37.44 -5.13
C ALA A 286 5.89 -38.90 -5.38
N ARG A 287 5.13 -39.89 -4.87
CA ARG A 287 5.36 -41.32 -5.14
C ARG A 287 5.20 -41.67 -6.61
N ALA A 288 4.18 -41.13 -7.29
CA ALA A 288 4.04 -41.28 -8.74
C ALA A 288 5.22 -40.62 -9.49
N GLY A 289 5.71 -39.49 -8.98
CA GLY A 289 6.90 -38.80 -9.46
C GLY A 289 8.16 -39.67 -9.41
N ILE A 290 8.33 -40.47 -8.36
CA ILE A 290 9.46 -41.42 -8.24
C ILE A 290 9.43 -42.42 -9.39
N ALA A 291 8.29 -43.07 -9.61
CA ALA A 291 8.13 -44.06 -10.68
C ALA A 291 8.42 -43.46 -12.07
N ARG A 292 8.07 -42.18 -12.28
CA ARG A 292 8.31 -41.45 -13.53
C ARG A 292 9.77 -41.03 -13.72
N ARG A 293 10.42 -40.47 -12.70
CA ARG A 293 11.78 -39.92 -12.78
C ARG A 293 12.87 -40.99 -12.63
N TYR A 294 12.57 -42.09 -11.94
CA TYR A 294 13.50 -43.19 -11.67
C TYR A 294 12.93 -44.55 -12.14
N PRO A 295 12.78 -44.77 -13.46
CA PRO A 295 12.18 -46.00 -14.00
C PRO A 295 12.98 -47.27 -13.69
N GLN A 296 14.27 -47.15 -13.39
CA GLN A 296 15.16 -48.24 -12.99
C GLN A 296 15.29 -48.39 -11.46
N GLY A 297 14.47 -47.67 -10.69
CA GLY A 297 14.55 -47.59 -9.24
C GLY A 297 15.33 -46.36 -8.74
N ALA A 298 14.81 -45.73 -7.69
CA ALA A 298 15.46 -44.58 -7.05
C ALA A 298 16.47 -45.05 -5.98
N PRO A 299 17.61 -44.36 -5.81
CA PRO A 299 18.51 -44.60 -4.68
C PRO A 299 17.83 -44.37 -3.33
N GLN A 300 18.31 -45.05 -2.27
CA GLN A 300 17.77 -44.88 -0.90
C GLN A 300 17.74 -43.40 -0.45
N ARG A 301 18.78 -42.64 -0.82
CA ARG A 301 18.88 -41.20 -0.53
C ARG A 301 17.67 -40.38 -1.02
N VAL A 302 17.05 -40.76 -2.14
CA VAL A 302 15.86 -40.07 -2.67
C VAL A 302 14.66 -40.28 -1.75
N PHE A 303 14.48 -41.50 -1.23
CA PHE A 303 13.44 -41.80 -0.27
C PHE A 303 13.66 -41.05 1.05
N ASP A 304 14.90 -41.05 1.56
CA ASP A 304 15.24 -40.34 2.81
C ASP A 304 15.00 -38.82 2.69
N LEU A 305 15.35 -38.23 1.54
CA LEU A 305 15.08 -36.82 1.26
C LEU A 305 13.57 -36.55 1.16
N LEU A 306 12.82 -37.41 0.47
CA LEU A 306 11.38 -37.25 0.30
C LEU A 306 10.66 -37.29 1.66
N GLU A 307 10.98 -38.24 2.52
CA GLU A 307 10.40 -38.33 3.87
C GLU A 307 10.71 -37.10 4.71
N LYS A 308 11.96 -36.62 4.67
CA LYS A 308 12.38 -35.40 5.37
C LYS A 308 11.60 -34.18 4.88
N GLU A 309 11.48 -33.99 3.56
CA GLU A 309 10.77 -32.83 3.01
C GLU A 309 9.26 -32.89 3.27
N LEU A 310 8.62 -34.06 3.12
CA LEU A 310 7.20 -34.24 3.41
C LEU A 310 6.87 -33.95 4.88
N ALA A 311 7.71 -34.42 5.81
CA ALA A 311 7.53 -34.15 7.22
C ALA A 311 7.64 -32.64 7.53
N LEU A 312 8.58 -31.94 6.90
CA LEU A 312 8.72 -30.50 7.08
C LEU A 312 7.57 -29.71 6.45
N VAL A 313 7.10 -30.10 5.27
CA VAL A 313 5.94 -29.47 4.61
C VAL A 313 4.66 -29.65 5.44
N ALA A 314 4.48 -30.84 6.05
CA ALA A 314 3.36 -31.09 6.96
C ALA A 314 3.47 -30.27 8.26
N GLU A 315 4.67 -30.16 8.84
CA GLU A 315 4.92 -29.34 10.04
C GLU A 315 4.62 -27.85 9.80
N LEU A 316 4.94 -27.34 8.61
CA LEU A 316 4.76 -25.94 8.24
C LEU A 316 3.41 -25.63 7.56
N ASP A 317 2.56 -26.63 7.38
CA ASP A 317 1.25 -26.52 6.71
C ASP A 317 1.31 -25.90 5.30
N PHE A 318 2.29 -26.35 4.49
CA PHE A 318 2.45 -25.91 3.10
C PHE A 318 2.03 -26.90 1.98
N PRO A 319 1.28 -28.00 2.20
CA PRO A 319 1.01 -28.94 1.11
C PRO A 319 0.17 -28.32 -0.02
N ALA A 320 -0.82 -27.47 0.32
CA ALA A 320 -1.64 -26.77 -0.67
C ALA A 320 -0.81 -25.88 -1.61
N TYR A 321 0.24 -25.25 -1.08
CA TYR A 321 1.14 -24.40 -1.86
C TYR A 321 1.87 -25.19 -2.97
N PHE A 322 2.46 -26.34 -2.62
CA PHE A 322 3.13 -27.20 -3.60
C PHE A 322 2.15 -27.73 -4.64
N LEU A 323 0.92 -28.07 -4.24
CA LEU A 323 -0.12 -28.55 -5.14
C LEU A 323 -0.57 -27.48 -6.14
N THR A 324 -0.78 -26.24 -5.69
CA THR A 324 -1.15 -25.14 -6.59
C THR A 324 -0.08 -24.93 -7.66
N VAL A 325 1.21 -24.93 -7.30
CA VAL A 325 2.31 -24.80 -8.27
C VAL A 325 2.38 -26.01 -9.19
N HIS A 326 2.25 -27.22 -8.65
CA HIS A 326 2.20 -28.45 -9.44
C HIS A 326 1.07 -28.43 -10.48
N ASP A 327 -0.11 -27.93 -10.11
CA ASP A 327 -1.26 -27.88 -11.01
C ASP A 327 -1.06 -26.88 -12.15
N ILE A 328 -0.47 -25.71 -11.86
CA ILE A 328 -0.10 -24.72 -12.87
C ILE A 328 0.93 -25.30 -13.86
N VAL A 329 1.98 -25.95 -13.34
CA VAL A 329 3.01 -26.61 -14.16
C VAL A 329 2.44 -27.76 -14.98
N SER A 330 1.57 -28.57 -14.39
CA SER A 330 0.94 -29.70 -15.07
C SER A 330 0.05 -29.24 -16.22
N GLU A 331 -0.71 -28.17 -16.03
CA GLU A 331 -1.51 -27.56 -17.10
C GLU A 331 -0.62 -27.02 -18.23
N ALA A 332 0.44 -26.27 -17.89
CA ALA A 332 1.37 -25.74 -18.88
C ALA A 332 1.97 -26.86 -19.75
N ARG A 333 2.45 -27.94 -19.11
CA ARG A 333 2.98 -29.11 -19.82
C ARG A 333 1.91 -29.82 -20.65
N ALA A 334 0.67 -29.93 -20.18
CA ALA A 334 -0.43 -30.53 -20.95
C ALA A 334 -0.75 -29.75 -22.24
N ARG A 335 -0.56 -28.43 -22.24
CA ARG A 335 -0.68 -27.55 -23.41
C ARG A 335 0.59 -27.46 -24.27
N GLY A 336 1.61 -28.24 -23.92
CA GLY A 336 2.92 -28.18 -24.58
C GLY A 336 3.65 -26.85 -24.39
N ILE A 337 3.37 -26.11 -23.31
CA ILE A 337 4.07 -24.87 -22.96
C ILE A 337 5.33 -25.24 -22.19
N LEU A 338 6.47 -24.72 -22.63
CA LEU A 338 7.73 -24.88 -21.91
C LEU A 338 7.68 -24.11 -20.58
N CYS A 339 7.98 -24.80 -19.48
CA CYS A 339 8.05 -24.19 -18.16
C CYS A 339 9.18 -24.79 -17.30
N GLN A 340 9.78 -23.98 -16.44
CA GLN A 340 10.90 -24.38 -15.59
C GLN A 340 10.85 -23.65 -14.25
N GLY A 341 10.85 -24.40 -13.13
CA GLY A 341 11.06 -23.81 -11.80
C GLY A 341 12.49 -23.29 -11.63
N ARG A 342 12.63 -22.11 -11.03
CA ARG A 342 13.91 -21.42 -10.77
C ARG A 342 14.13 -21.14 -9.28
N GLY A 343 15.32 -20.64 -8.94
CA GLY A 343 15.66 -20.24 -7.58
C GLY A 343 15.89 -21.42 -6.63
N SER A 344 15.54 -21.24 -5.37
CA SER A 344 15.73 -22.26 -4.32
C SER A 344 14.83 -23.48 -4.48
N ALA A 345 13.79 -23.42 -5.33
CA ALA A 345 12.94 -24.56 -5.65
C ALA A 345 13.73 -25.74 -6.27
N ALA A 346 14.87 -25.47 -6.92
CA ALA A 346 15.75 -26.51 -7.44
C ALA A 346 16.41 -27.39 -6.35
N ASN A 347 16.41 -26.92 -5.10
CA ASN A 347 17.00 -27.66 -3.97
C ASN A 347 16.05 -28.69 -3.36
N SER A 348 14.82 -28.83 -3.86
CA SER A 348 13.76 -29.67 -3.28
C SER A 348 13.52 -30.93 -4.12
N ILE A 349 13.60 -32.10 -3.49
CA ILE A 349 13.25 -33.37 -4.13
C ILE A 349 11.76 -33.42 -4.42
N LEU A 350 10.91 -32.81 -3.58
CA LEU A 350 9.48 -32.67 -3.86
C LEU A 350 9.23 -31.91 -5.17
N CYS A 351 9.87 -30.74 -5.36
CA CYS A 351 9.75 -29.98 -6.60
C CYS A 351 10.18 -30.80 -7.83
N TYR A 352 11.27 -31.56 -7.72
CA TYR A 352 11.76 -32.41 -8.80
C TYR A 352 10.79 -33.55 -9.16
N LEU A 353 10.29 -34.26 -8.13
CA LEU A 353 9.36 -35.38 -8.28
C LEU A 353 8.01 -34.93 -8.83
N LEU A 354 7.50 -33.77 -8.38
CA LEU A 354 6.27 -33.16 -8.90
C LEU A 354 6.41 -32.65 -10.34
N GLY A 355 7.64 -32.48 -10.84
CA GLY A 355 7.90 -31.97 -12.19
C GLY A 355 7.98 -30.44 -12.28
N ILE A 356 8.06 -29.76 -11.13
CA ILE A 356 8.24 -28.30 -11.05
C ILE A 356 9.66 -27.93 -11.49
N THR A 357 10.67 -28.70 -11.07
CA THR A 357 12.06 -28.56 -11.53
C THR A 357 12.50 -29.80 -12.30
N ASP A 358 13.40 -29.61 -13.27
CA ASP A 358 13.98 -30.70 -14.08
C ASP A 358 15.38 -31.15 -13.65
N VAL A 359 16.00 -30.46 -12.69
CA VAL A 359 17.32 -30.84 -12.12
C VAL A 359 17.12 -31.59 -10.82
N SER A 360 17.76 -32.75 -10.70
CA SER A 360 17.65 -33.58 -9.51
C SER A 360 18.62 -33.10 -8.41
N PRO A 361 18.14 -32.84 -7.17
CA PRO A 361 18.96 -32.31 -6.08
C PRO A 361 19.88 -33.37 -5.44
N ASP A 362 19.74 -34.65 -5.77
CA ASP A 362 20.68 -35.70 -5.37
C ASP A 362 22.01 -35.65 -6.15
N MET A 363 22.00 -35.03 -7.34
CA MET A 363 23.16 -34.91 -8.23
C MET A 363 24.04 -33.69 -7.93
N ILE A 364 23.53 -32.70 -7.18
CA ILE A 364 24.22 -31.45 -6.86
C ILE A 364 24.06 -31.23 -5.36
N GLY A 365 25.16 -30.97 -4.63
CA GLY A 365 25.16 -30.78 -3.16
C GLY A 365 24.44 -29.51 -2.69
N MET A 366 23.14 -29.42 -2.98
CA MET A 366 22.28 -28.28 -2.67
C MET A 366 21.71 -28.38 -1.25
N VAL A 367 21.51 -27.23 -0.61
CA VAL A 367 21.03 -27.14 0.78
C VAL A 367 19.53 -26.82 0.76
N PHE A 368 18.71 -27.80 1.12
CA PHE A 368 17.25 -27.67 1.20
C PHE A 368 16.80 -26.64 2.24
N GLU A 369 17.54 -26.47 3.33
CA GLU A 369 17.26 -25.49 4.38
C GLU A 369 17.34 -24.02 3.89
N ARG A 370 17.92 -23.79 2.71
CA ARG A 370 17.86 -22.48 2.03
C ARG A 370 16.53 -22.24 1.33
N PHE A 371 15.78 -23.30 1.03
CA PHE A 371 14.46 -23.24 0.43
C PHE A 371 13.38 -23.14 1.52
N ILE A 372 13.32 -24.11 2.44
CA ILE A 372 12.36 -24.12 3.55
C ILE A 372 13.11 -24.15 4.89
N SER A 373 12.72 -23.28 5.82
CA SER A 373 13.31 -23.23 7.17
C SER A 373 12.27 -22.93 8.25
N ARG A 374 12.34 -23.69 9.36
CA ARG A 374 11.52 -23.47 10.56
C ARG A 374 11.68 -22.07 11.15
N TYR A 375 12.82 -21.42 10.94
CA TYR A 375 13.13 -20.11 11.52
C TYR A 375 12.60 -18.93 10.69
N ARG A 376 12.12 -19.15 9.45
CA ARG A 376 11.59 -18.06 8.60
C ARG A 376 10.12 -17.77 8.86
N GLY A 377 9.30 -18.80 9.17
CA GLY A 377 7.86 -18.63 9.38
C GLY A 377 7.07 -18.13 8.14
N GLU A 378 7.69 -18.12 6.96
CA GLU A 378 7.09 -17.71 5.69
C GLU A 378 7.24 -18.85 4.66
N PRO A 379 6.26 -19.04 3.76
CA PRO A 379 6.32 -20.05 2.71
C PRO A 379 7.50 -19.79 1.74
N PRO A 380 8.10 -20.84 1.17
CA PRO A 380 9.22 -20.70 0.26
C PRO A 380 8.76 -20.12 -1.09
N ASP A 381 9.57 -19.29 -1.72
CA ASP A 381 9.24 -18.71 -3.04
C ASP A 381 9.55 -19.73 -4.17
N ILE A 382 8.53 -20.11 -4.93
CA ILE A 382 8.64 -21.00 -6.10
C ILE A 382 8.27 -20.20 -7.34
N ASP A 383 9.30 -19.66 -7.98
CA ASP A 383 9.17 -19.02 -9.26
C ASP A 383 9.19 -20.05 -10.38
N VAL A 384 8.23 -19.95 -11.32
CA VAL A 384 8.19 -20.77 -12.53
C VAL A 384 8.28 -19.86 -13.75
N ASP A 385 9.30 -20.10 -14.58
CA ASP A 385 9.44 -19.49 -15.89
C ASP A 385 8.52 -20.19 -16.89
N PHE A 386 7.83 -19.43 -17.73
CA PHE A 386 7.01 -19.94 -18.83
C PHE A 386 7.49 -19.34 -20.15
N GLU A 387 7.24 -20.04 -21.26
CA GLU A 387 7.42 -19.51 -22.61
C GLU A 387 6.77 -18.13 -22.75
N HIS A 388 7.55 -17.13 -23.18
CA HIS A 388 7.17 -15.72 -23.12
C HIS A 388 5.86 -15.41 -23.86
N GLU A 389 5.70 -15.97 -25.07
CA GLU A 389 4.53 -15.72 -25.92
C GLU A 389 3.26 -16.44 -25.43
N ARG A 390 3.42 -17.48 -24.60
CA ARG A 390 2.32 -18.37 -24.15
C ARG A 390 1.99 -18.27 -22.67
N ARG A 391 2.72 -17.45 -21.91
CA ARG A 391 2.46 -17.20 -20.47
C ARG A 391 1.02 -16.75 -20.21
N GLU A 392 0.44 -15.96 -21.10
CA GLU A 392 -0.93 -15.47 -20.96
C GLU A 392 -1.96 -16.60 -20.92
N GLU A 393 -1.72 -17.72 -21.63
CA GLU A 393 -2.61 -18.89 -21.60
C GLU A 393 -2.68 -19.50 -20.20
N VAL A 394 -1.54 -19.54 -19.49
CA VAL A 394 -1.46 -20.05 -18.11
C VAL A 394 -2.16 -19.09 -17.15
N ILE A 395 -1.98 -17.78 -17.33
CA ILE A 395 -2.67 -16.75 -16.53
C ILE A 395 -4.19 -16.87 -16.69
N GLN A 396 -4.69 -17.04 -17.92
CA GLN A 396 -6.13 -17.21 -18.15
C GLN A 396 -6.65 -18.49 -17.53
N TRP A 397 -5.91 -19.60 -17.61
CA TRP A 397 -6.30 -20.84 -16.92
C TRP A 397 -6.36 -20.67 -15.40
N ILE A 398 -5.43 -19.92 -14.79
CA ILE A 398 -5.49 -19.59 -13.35
C ILE A 398 -6.79 -18.83 -13.04
N TYR A 399 -7.17 -17.87 -13.88
CA TYR A 399 -8.44 -17.15 -13.70
C TYR A 399 -9.68 -18.02 -13.90
N GLU A 400 -9.65 -18.97 -14.83
CA GLU A 400 -10.74 -19.92 -15.07
C GLU A 400 -10.89 -20.91 -13.92
N ARG A 401 -9.77 -21.47 -13.43
CA ARG A 401 -9.74 -22.47 -12.36
C ARG A 401 -10.08 -21.89 -10.99
N TYR A 402 -9.45 -20.77 -10.61
CA TYR A 402 -9.58 -20.22 -9.26
C TYR A 402 -10.58 -19.06 -9.17
N GLY A 403 -10.95 -18.50 -10.31
CA GLY A 403 -11.87 -17.36 -10.41
C GLY A 403 -11.21 -16.02 -10.17
N ARG A 404 -11.69 -14.99 -10.87
CA ARG A 404 -11.21 -13.60 -10.74
C ARG A 404 -11.50 -12.95 -9.38
N HIS A 405 -12.23 -13.62 -8.50
CA HIS A 405 -12.48 -13.19 -7.11
C HIS A 405 -11.42 -13.69 -6.12
N ARG A 406 -10.59 -14.67 -6.51
CA ARG A 406 -9.51 -15.23 -5.68
C ARG A 406 -8.13 -15.08 -6.33
N ALA A 407 -8.06 -14.92 -7.65
CA ALA A 407 -6.83 -14.65 -8.37
C ALA A 407 -6.75 -13.18 -8.84
N GLY A 408 -5.56 -12.61 -8.79
CA GLY A 408 -5.25 -11.26 -9.27
C GLY A 408 -3.76 -11.10 -9.55
N LEU A 409 -3.40 -10.27 -10.52
CA LEU A 409 -2.00 -9.94 -10.77
C LEU A 409 -1.50 -8.97 -9.70
N CYS A 410 -0.29 -9.21 -9.20
CA CYS A 410 0.39 -8.26 -8.33
C CYS A 410 0.61 -6.93 -9.05
N ALA A 411 0.43 -5.83 -8.33
CA ALA A 411 0.73 -4.50 -8.85
C ALA A 411 2.18 -4.11 -8.53
N THR A 412 2.86 -3.48 -9.48
CA THR A 412 4.15 -2.83 -9.25
C THR A 412 3.95 -1.34 -9.04
N VAL A 413 4.53 -0.80 -7.98
CA VAL A 413 4.55 0.64 -7.74
C VAL A 413 5.73 1.25 -8.50
N ILE A 414 5.44 2.08 -9.50
CA ILE A 414 6.48 2.79 -10.26
C ILE A 414 6.87 4.04 -9.48
N HIS A 415 8.16 4.19 -9.20
CA HIS A 415 8.69 5.32 -8.45
C HIS A 415 9.42 6.32 -9.35
N PHE A 416 9.51 7.57 -8.91
CA PHE A 416 10.40 8.56 -9.52
C PHE A 416 11.87 8.13 -9.31
N ARG A 417 12.46 7.58 -10.38
CA ARG A 417 13.92 7.36 -10.48
C ARG A 417 14.60 8.67 -10.91
N SER A 418 15.91 8.79 -10.69
CA SER A 418 16.66 10.04 -10.87
C SER A 418 16.39 10.73 -12.21
N ARG A 419 16.47 10.01 -13.35
CA ARG A 419 16.20 10.59 -14.67
C ARG A 419 14.78 11.15 -14.82
N ALA A 420 13.78 10.40 -14.34
CA ALA A 420 12.39 10.84 -14.39
C ALA A 420 12.17 12.04 -13.44
N ALA A 421 12.73 12.01 -12.23
CA ALA A 421 12.64 13.11 -11.28
C ALA A 421 13.23 14.42 -11.87
N ILE A 422 14.44 14.36 -12.43
CA ILE A 422 15.11 15.50 -13.08
C ILE A 422 14.25 16.11 -14.17
N ARG A 423 13.72 15.26 -15.07
CA ARG A 423 12.94 15.73 -16.21
C ARG A 423 11.61 16.35 -15.77
N GLU A 424 10.85 15.65 -14.93
CA GLU A 424 9.50 16.09 -14.55
C GLU A 424 9.55 17.33 -13.63
N VAL A 425 10.42 17.34 -12.61
CA VAL A 425 10.59 18.50 -11.74
C VAL A 425 11.23 19.66 -12.50
N GLY A 426 12.23 19.40 -13.34
CA GLY A 426 12.85 20.43 -14.18
C GLY A 426 11.82 21.14 -15.07
N LYS A 427 10.93 20.37 -15.72
CA LYS A 427 9.82 20.92 -16.50
C LYS A 427 8.89 21.80 -15.66
N VAL A 428 8.47 21.33 -14.49
CA VAL A 428 7.63 22.10 -13.57
C VAL A 428 8.32 23.39 -13.13
N MET A 429 9.62 23.31 -12.87
CA MET A 429 10.47 24.45 -12.51
C MET A 429 10.86 25.30 -13.72
N GLY A 430 10.30 25.07 -14.91
CA GLY A 430 10.51 25.91 -16.10
C GLY A 430 11.88 25.80 -16.76
N LEU A 431 12.64 24.73 -16.48
CA LEU A 431 13.89 24.45 -17.18
C LEU A 431 13.62 23.97 -18.62
N SER A 432 14.49 24.34 -19.56
CA SER A 432 14.41 23.89 -20.95
C SER A 432 14.69 22.39 -21.08
N GLN A 433 14.21 21.77 -22.16
CA GLN A 433 14.45 20.35 -22.40
C GLN A 433 15.95 20.03 -22.48
N ASP A 434 16.73 20.87 -23.13
CA ASP A 434 18.19 20.71 -23.25
C ASP A 434 18.88 20.69 -21.88
N VAL A 435 18.50 21.61 -20.99
CA VAL A 435 19.02 21.65 -19.61
C VAL A 435 18.63 20.40 -18.83
N THR A 436 17.36 19.95 -18.93
CA THR A 436 16.93 18.73 -18.25
C THR A 436 17.60 17.47 -18.81
N ALA A 437 17.88 17.42 -20.11
CA ALA A 437 18.58 16.32 -20.76
C ALA A 437 20.05 16.27 -20.35
N GLY A 438 20.74 17.42 -20.33
CA GLY A 438 22.11 17.55 -19.85
C GLY A 438 22.26 17.09 -18.40
N LEU A 439 21.38 17.56 -17.51
CA LEU A 439 21.33 17.13 -16.11
C LEU A 439 21.08 15.63 -15.97
N SER A 440 20.12 15.08 -16.73
CA SER A 440 19.80 13.65 -16.68
C SER A 440 20.91 12.74 -17.22
N GLY A 441 21.74 13.24 -18.14
CA GLY A 441 22.87 12.51 -18.72
C GLY A 441 24.06 12.41 -17.77
N GLN A 442 24.37 13.50 -17.06
CA GLN A 442 25.58 13.62 -16.23
C GLN A 442 25.40 13.23 -14.75
N ILE A 443 24.18 13.19 -14.24
CA ILE A 443 23.86 12.74 -12.86
C ILE A 443 23.86 11.20 -12.74
N TRP A 444 24.42 10.49 -13.73
CA TRP A 444 24.64 9.04 -13.65
C TRP A 444 25.82 8.76 -12.70
N GLY A 445 25.53 8.13 -11.55
CA GLY A 445 26.55 7.66 -10.60
C GLY A 445 26.54 8.30 -9.21
N MET A 446 25.65 9.27 -8.94
CA MET A 446 25.59 9.89 -7.62
C MET A 446 24.72 9.06 -6.67
N SER A 447 25.35 8.48 -5.65
CA SER A 447 24.72 8.19 -4.37
C SER A 447 24.11 9.48 -3.78
N ASN A 448 23.34 9.38 -2.69
CA ASN A 448 22.53 10.44 -2.04
C ASN A 448 23.23 11.79 -1.67
N ALA A 449 24.42 12.10 -2.21
CA ALA A 449 25.27 13.23 -1.85
C ALA A 449 25.01 14.56 -2.62
N GLY A 450 23.99 14.66 -3.49
CA GLY A 450 23.63 15.91 -4.17
C GLY A 450 24.42 16.19 -5.45
N ALA A 451 23.92 17.01 -6.37
CA ALA A 451 24.57 17.28 -7.66
C ALA A 451 25.94 17.98 -7.51
N ASP A 452 26.95 17.47 -8.21
CA ASP A 452 28.32 18.00 -8.22
C ASP A 452 28.36 19.42 -8.86
N PRO A 453 28.74 20.47 -8.10
CA PRO A 453 28.80 21.84 -8.60
C PRO A 453 29.72 22.05 -9.80
N GLU A 454 30.78 21.24 -9.94
CA GLU A 454 31.71 21.36 -11.07
C GLU A 454 31.04 20.92 -12.38
N ARG A 455 30.31 19.80 -12.35
CA ARG A 455 29.54 19.31 -13.50
C ARG A 455 28.42 20.26 -13.92
N MET A 456 27.80 20.93 -12.96
CA MET A 456 26.79 21.95 -13.27
C MET A 456 27.38 23.11 -14.07
N ARG A 457 28.61 23.55 -13.73
CA ARG A 457 29.32 24.58 -14.50
C ARG A 457 29.72 24.08 -15.89
N GLU A 458 30.09 22.80 -16.04
CA GLU A 458 30.36 22.19 -17.35
C GLU A 458 29.13 22.20 -18.28
N LEU A 459 27.92 22.13 -17.72
CA LEU A 459 26.65 22.28 -18.44
C LEU A 459 26.27 23.75 -18.71
N GLY A 460 27.13 24.71 -18.35
CA GLY A 460 26.85 26.13 -18.44
C GLY A 460 25.81 26.64 -17.45
N LEU A 461 25.53 25.88 -16.38
CA LEU A 461 24.60 26.26 -15.33
C LEU A 461 25.35 26.93 -14.18
N ASP A 462 24.78 28.01 -13.64
CA ASP A 462 25.30 28.68 -12.45
C ASP A 462 24.83 27.96 -11.18
N PRO A 463 25.73 27.33 -10.38
CA PRO A 463 25.35 26.71 -9.12
C PRO A 463 24.84 27.73 -8.07
N GLY A 464 25.13 29.03 -8.25
CA GLY A 464 24.62 30.12 -7.44
C GLY A 464 23.18 30.51 -7.77
N ASP A 465 22.61 30.02 -8.88
CA ASP A 465 21.22 30.29 -9.23
C ASP A 465 20.28 29.64 -8.19
N ARG A 466 19.49 30.49 -7.53
CA ARG A 466 18.55 30.08 -6.48
C ARG A 466 17.48 29.11 -6.98
N ARG A 467 16.94 29.32 -8.18
CA ARG A 467 15.91 28.48 -8.80
C ARG A 467 16.47 27.11 -9.14
N LEU A 468 17.71 27.06 -9.65
CA LEU A 468 18.39 25.81 -9.93
C LEU A 468 18.68 25.01 -8.64
N ALA A 469 19.21 25.67 -7.62
CA ALA A 469 19.46 25.04 -6.32
C ALA A 469 18.16 24.52 -5.66
N GLN A 470 17.05 25.26 -5.79
CA GLN A 470 15.73 24.79 -5.35
C GLN A 470 15.27 23.57 -6.16
N THR A 471 15.42 23.61 -7.48
CA THR A 471 15.04 22.51 -8.38
C THR A 471 15.78 21.23 -8.01
N ILE A 472 17.09 21.30 -7.79
CA ILE A 472 17.91 20.14 -7.40
C ILE A 472 17.48 19.56 -6.05
N ARG A 473 17.17 20.41 -5.06
CA ARG A 473 16.64 19.94 -3.77
C ARG A 473 15.32 19.20 -3.94
N LEU A 474 14.40 19.76 -4.71
CA LEU A 474 13.08 19.17 -4.98
C LEU A 474 13.18 17.86 -5.78
N ILE A 475 14.16 17.76 -6.69
CA ILE A 475 14.50 16.50 -7.38
C ILE A 475 14.93 15.44 -6.36
N HIS A 476 15.83 15.76 -5.43
CA HIS A 476 16.23 14.79 -4.40
C HIS A 476 15.07 14.37 -3.51
N GLU A 477 14.20 15.31 -3.15
CA GLU A 477 13.05 15.03 -2.31
C GLU A 477 11.99 14.14 -2.98
N ILE A 478 11.78 14.26 -4.30
CA ILE A 478 10.80 13.44 -5.02
C ILE A 478 11.35 12.06 -5.42
N ILE A 479 12.69 11.88 -5.45
CA ILE A 479 13.26 10.58 -5.79
C ILE A 479 12.77 9.52 -4.80
N GLY A 480 12.25 8.42 -5.35
CA GLY A 480 11.65 7.36 -4.55
C GLY A 480 10.17 7.60 -4.22
N PHE A 481 9.55 8.73 -4.59
CA PHE A 481 8.10 8.88 -4.49
C PHE A 481 7.40 7.94 -5.47
N PRO A 482 6.27 7.34 -5.09
CA PRO A 482 5.48 6.54 -6.00
C PRO A 482 4.70 7.47 -6.96
N ARG A 483 4.66 7.07 -8.23
CA ARG A 483 4.07 7.85 -9.32
C ARG A 483 2.74 7.25 -9.80
N HIS A 484 2.72 5.93 -10.01
CA HIS A 484 1.53 5.20 -10.46
C HIS A 484 1.71 3.70 -10.24
N LEU A 485 0.61 2.96 -10.40
CA LEU A 485 0.60 1.49 -10.44
C LEU A 485 0.76 0.98 -11.87
N SER A 486 1.56 -0.06 -12.01
CA SER A 486 1.68 -0.91 -13.20
C SER A 486 1.39 -2.36 -12.80
N GLN A 487 1.27 -3.24 -13.79
CA GLN A 487 1.21 -4.68 -13.54
C GLN A 487 2.61 -5.22 -13.28
N HIS A 488 2.73 -6.20 -12.38
CA HIS A 488 3.95 -6.94 -12.15
C HIS A 488 4.27 -7.81 -13.37
N VAL A 489 5.56 -7.88 -13.72
CA VAL A 489 6.03 -8.60 -14.92
C VAL A 489 6.38 -10.05 -14.64
N GLY A 490 6.75 -10.38 -13.40
CA GLY A 490 6.91 -11.76 -12.93
C GLY A 490 5.58 -12.43 -12.68
#